data_AF-A0A935Z5T3-F1
#
_entry.id   AF-A0A935Z5T3-F1
#
_cell.length_a   1.000
_cell.length_b   1.000
_cell.length_c   1.000
_cell.angle_alpha   90.00
_cell.angle_beta   90.00
_cell.angle_gamma   90.00
#
_symmetry.space_group_name_H-M   'P 1'
#
loop_
_entity.id
_entity.type
_entity.pdbx_description
1 polymer ?
#
loop_
_entity_poly.entity_id
_entity_poly.type
_entity_poly.pdbx_seq_one_letter_code
_entity_poly.pdbx_strand_id
1 'polypeptide(L)'
;MSCRRAHDPVRKGAPWGRSPALRARRVVRGMTLIEILIVMAIIAVVLGGVLAGSGQLASSRMRHTGTTLAGAIRVGYTHATASAKSVRLVMDLDEQTIWLEEADKPMLVQSKDTSPAGGAEAATVVEQQAAADTERIVKGPVVPKPAFKAIEPLGVATSAKKKGPKPLDRGIAFRMVQTSHDAEPRTQGRAYLYFWPGGQTERAVIQLFPCGVKAPEDRARCVRDGADTITVEVSPLTGKVTVKDGAVDLPKAPGSDEEASERQDTGSSP
;
A
#
# COMPACT_ATOMS: atom_id res chain seq x y z
N MET A 1 35.69 -41.02 67.06
CA MET A 1 36.74 -42.07 67.06
C MET A 1 37.36 -42.11 65.68
N SER A 2 38.65 -42.31 65.42
CA SER A 2 39.89 -42.26 66.19
C SER A 2 40.97 -42.71 65.21
N CYS A 3 42.09 -41.97 65.13
CA CYS A 3 43.44 -42.46 64.75
C CYS A 3 43.64 -43.02 63.31
N ARG A 4 44.82 -43.00 62.68
CA ARG A 4 46.20 -42.56 62.99
C ARG A 4 46.93 -42.55 61.63
N ARG A 5 47.54 -41.43 61.23
CA ARG A 5 49.00 -41.18 61.09
C ARG A 5 49.94 -42.38 60.86
N ALA A 6 50.72 -42.28 59.79
CA ALA A 6 52.16 -42.59 59.67
C ALA A 6 52.75 -41.55 58.68
N HIS A 7 53.67 -40.62 59.04
CA HIS A 7 55.15 -40.75 59.17
C HIS A 7 55.77 -41.56 58.01
N ASP A 8 56.76 -41.14 57.21
CA ASP A 8 57.88 -40.18 57.27
C ASP A 8 58.49 -40.12 55.82
N PRO A 9 59.67 -39.52 55.49
CA PRO A 9 60.37 -38.36 56.02
C PRO A 9 60.80 -37.33 54.93
N VAL A 10 61.22 -36.19 55.45
CA VAL A 10 62.03 -35.09 54.90
C VAL A 10 63.01 -35.48 53.77
N ARG A 11 62.92 -34.76 52.63
CA ARG A 11 64.05 -34.54 51.71
C ARG A 11 64.43 -33.06 51.65
N LYS A 12 65.73 -32.86 51.75
CA LYS A 12 66.47 -31.61 51.94
C LYS A 12 66.49 -30.74 50.67
N GLY A 13 66.38 -29.43 50.87
CA GLY A 13 67.36 -28.44 50.37
C GLY A 13 67.40 -28.06 48.89
N ALA A 14 66.86 -26.85 48.62
CA ALA A 14 67.38 -25.77 47.76
C ALA A 14 67.25 -25.87 46.21
N PRO A 15 67.37 -24.74 45.46
CA PRO A 15 67.25 -23.32 45.85
C PRO A 15 66.18 -22.57 45.03
N TRP A 16 65.92 -21.33 45.43
CA TRP A 16 65.09 -20.36 44.70
C TRP A 16 65.46 -20.22 43.22
N GLY A 17 64.54 -20.64 42.34
CA GLY A 17 64.52 -20.28 40.92
C GLY A 17 63.30 -19.42 40.65
N ARG A 18 63.51 -18.11 40.54
CA ARG A 18 62.48 -17.12 40.21
C ARG A 18 61.73 -17.51 38.94
N SER A 19 60.41 -17.57 39.02
CA SER A 19 59.52 -17.63 37.87
C SER A 19 59.81 -16.45 36.93
N PRO A 20 60.18 -16.67 35.65
CA PRO A 20 59.92 -15.65 34.67
C PRO A 20 58.42 -15.73 34.40
N ALA A 21 57.66 -14.81 35.01
CA ALA A 21 56.37 -14.43 34.46
C ALA A 21 56.65 -13.99 33.02
N LEU A 22 56.33 -14.87 32.06
CA LEU A 22 56.26 -14.53 30.66
C LEU A 22 55.17 -13.47 30.55
N ARG A 23 55.57 -12.20 30.66
CA ARG A 23 54.76 -11.07 30.23
C ARG A 23 54.48 -11.33 28.76
N ALA A 24 53.29 -11.88 28.48
CA ALA A 24 52.72 -11.85 27.15
C ALA A 24 52.71 -10.38 26.75
N ARG A 25 53.72 -10.00 25.97
CA ARG A 25 53.86 -8.67 25.41
C ARG A 25 52.62 -8.50 24.56
N ARG A 26 51.62 -7.79 25.07
CA ARG A 26 50.43 -7.43 24.31
C ARG A 26 50.97 -6.56 23.19
N VAL A 27 51.24 -7.17 22.04
CA VAL A 27 51.67 -6.46 20.84
C VAL A 27 50.46 -5.62 20.47
N VAL A 28 50.47 -4.37 20.89
CA VAL A 28 49.58 -3.36 20.33
C VAL A 28 50.06 -3.20 18.90
N ARG A 29 49.48 -3.98 17.99
CA ARG A 29 49.67 -3.79 16.56
C ARG A 29 49.06 -2.43 16.25
N GLY A 30 49.90 -1.46 15.90
CA GLY A 30 49.44 -0.20 15.36
C GLY A 30 48.68 -0.49 14.07
N MET A 31 47.43 -0.03 13.98
CA MET A 31 46.64 -0.14 12.76
C MET A 31 47.35 0.66 11.67
N THR A 32 47.60 0.03 10.53
CA THR A 32 48.32 0.70 9.44
C THR A 32 47.39 1.71 8.76
N LEU A 33 47.94 2.82 8.25
CA LEU A 33 47.16 3.81 7.50
C LEU A 33 46.44 3.18 6.30
N ILE A 34 47.07 2.19 5.65
CA ILE A 34 46.47 1.46 4.52
C ILE A 34 45.25 0.62 4.95
N GLU A 35 45.28 0.03 6.14
CA GLU A 35 44.17 -0.76 6.68
C GLU A 35 42.95 0.12 6.97
N ILE A 36 43.15 1.29 7.57
CA ILE A 36 42.06 2.27 7.80
C ILE A 36 41.48 2.74 6.46
N LEU A 37 42.33 3.01 5.46
CA LEU A 37 41.87 3.43 4.13
C LEU A 37 41.00 2.37 3.44
N ILE A 38 41.42 1.10 3.48
CA ILE A 38 40.64 -0.01 2.91
C ILE A 38 39.32 -0.20 3.65
N VAL A 39 39.32 -0.13 4.99
CA VAL A 39 38.09 -0.25 5.79
C VAL A 39 37.10 0.87 5.46
N MET A 40 37.56 2.12 5.37
CA MET A 40 36.71 3.24 4.99
C MET A 40 36.17 3.09 3.57
N ALA A 41 36.99 2.62 2.62
CA ALA A 41 36.55 2.36 1.25
C ALA A 41 35.47 1.27 1.19
N ILE A 42 35.63 0.17 1.93
CA ILE A 42 34.63 -0.90 2.01
C ILE A 42 33.34 -0.39 2.66
N ILE A 43 33.43 0.36 3.76
CA ILE A 43 32.26 0.96 4.43
C ILE A 43 31.52 1.89 3.46
N ALA A 44 32.24 2.74 2.71
CA ALA A 44 31.64 3.64 1.73
C ALA A 44 30.91 2.87 0.61
N VAL A 45 31.51 1.80 0.08
CA VAL A 45 30.89 0.96 -0.95
C VAL A 45 29.66 0.22 -0.40
N VAL A 46 29.75 -0.34 0.81
CA VAL A 46 28.63 -1.05 1.45
C VAL A 46 27.48 -0.09 1.74
N LEU A 47 27.74 1.09 2.34
CA LEU A 47 26.70 2.10 2.57
C LEU A 47 26.10 2.61 1.27
N GLY A 48 26.92 2.87 0.25
CA GLY A 48 26.47 3.30 -1.06
C GLY A 48 25.55 2.28 -1.73
N GLY A 49 25.90 0.99 -1.65
CA GLY A 49 25.07 -0.10 -2.17
C GLY A 49 23.71 -0.23 -1.48
N VAL A 50 23.66 -0.06 -0.16
CA VAL A 50 22.41 -0.13 0.61
C VAL A 50 21.44 0.98 0.23
N LEU A 51 21.92 2.21 0.08
CA LEU A 51 21.07 3.35 -0.31
C LEU A 51 20.52 3.18 -1.73
N ALA A 52 21.37 2.79 -2.69
CA ALA A 52 20.96 2.58 -4.08
C ALA A 52 19.96 1.40 -4.24
N GLY A 53 20.13 0.32 -3.48
CA GLY A 53 19.23 -0.85 -3.55
C GLY A 53 17.82 -0.59 -2.99
N SER A 54 17.67 0.38 -2.09
CA SER A 54 16.37 0.67 -1.45
C SER A 54 15.31 1.21 -2.41
N GLY A 55 15.71 2.03 -3.40
CA GLY A 55 14.80 2.61 -4.39
C GLY A 55 14.27 1.61 -5.42
N GLN A 56 15.08 0.62 -5.81
CA GLN A 56 14.67 -0.41 -6.77
C GLN A 56 13.60 -1.36 -6.20
N LEU A 57 13.63 -1.64 -4.90
CA LEU A 57 12.59 -2.44 -4.24
C LEU A 57 11.26 -1.69 -4.17
N ALA A 58 11.27 -0.36 -4.02
CA ALA A 58 10.06 0.45 -4.01
C ALA A 58 9.35 0.43 -5.37
N SER A 59 10.09 0.59 -6.48
CA SER A 59 9.49 0.59 -7.82
C SER A 59 8.87 -0.75 -8.22
N SER A 60 9.49 -1.87 -7.86
CA SER A 60 8.92 -3.21 -8.08
C SER A 60 7.61 -3.41 -7.31
N ARG A 61 7.58 -3.02 -6.03
CA ARG A 61 6.36 -3.09 -5.19
C ARG A 61 5.27 -2.14 -5.67
N MET A 62 5.61 -0.95 -6.16
CA MET A 62 4.64 -0.05 -6.78
C MET A 62 3.96 -0.73 -7.97
N ARG A 63 4.74 -1.25 -8.93
CA ARG A 63 4.19 -1.94 -10.11
C ARG A 63 3.33 -3.14 -9.71
N HIS A 64 3.78 -3.95 -8.75
CA HIS A 64 2.99 -5.08 -8.24
C HIS A 64 1.68 -4.64 -7.56
N THR A 65 1.71 -3.56 -6.76
CA THR A 65 0.52 -3.00 -6.12
C THR A 65 -0.46 -2.45 -7.16
N GLY A 66 0.03 -1.72 -8.18
CA GLY A 66 -0.77 -1.23 -9.30
C GLY A 66 -1.43 -2.37 -10.09
N THR A 67 -0.70 -3.43 -10.39
CA THR A 67 -1.27 -4.64 -11.05
C THR A 67 -2.27 -5.36 -10.15
N THR A 68 -2.02 -5.44 -8.85
CA THR A 68 -2.96 -6.02 -7.88
C THR A 68 -4.27 -5.23 -7.85
N LEU A 69 -4.18 -3.90 -7.87
CA LEU A 69 -5.34 -3.01 -7.92
C LEU A 69 -6.11 -3.17 -9.24
N ALA A 70 -5.41 -3.21 -10.37
CA ALA A 70 -6.01 -3.49 -11.68
C ALA A 70 -6.75 -4.84 -11.72
N GLY A 71 -6.16 -5.88 -11.10
CA GLY A 71 -6.80 -7.18 -10.93
C GLY A 71 -8.07 -7.10 -10.07
N ALA A 72 -8.01 -6.40 -8.94
CA ALA A 72 -9.18 -6.21 -8.07
C ALA A 72 -10.32 -5.47 -8.77
N ILE A 73 -10.01 -4.43 -9.54
CA ILE A 73 -10.98 -3.70 -10.37
C ILE A 73 -11.64 -4.63 -11.39
N ARG A 74 -10.83 -5.43 -12.10
CA ARG A 74 -11.37 -6.37 -13.09
C ARG A 74 -12.24 -7.46 -12.44
N VAL A 75 -11.84 -7.98 -11.28
CA VAL A 75 -12.64 -8.94 -10.54
C VAL A 75 -13.96 -8.31 -10.07
N GLY A 76 -13.94 -7.09 -9.55
CA GLY A 76 -15.15 -6.35 -9.16
C GLY A 76 -16.10 -6.13 -10.34
N TYR A 77 -15.56 -5.69 -11.48
CA TYR A 77 -16.30 -5.51 -12.72
C TYR A 77 -16.95 -6.80 -13.21
N THR A 78 -16.17 -7.89 -13.34
CA THR A 78 -16.70 -9.20 -13.76
C THR A 78 -17.71 -9.75 -12.76
N HIS A 79 -17.49 -9.53 -11.46
CA HIS A 79 -18.42 -9.96 -10.42
C HIS A 79 -19.76 -9.20 -10.51
N ALA A 80 -19.74 -7.89 -10.76
CA ALA A 80 -20.96 -7.10 -10.94
C ALA A 80 -21.80 -7.61 -12.11
N THR A 81 -21.15 -7.89 -13.26
CA THR A 81 -21.83 -8.47 -14.42
C THR A 81 -22.35 -9.89 -14.14
N ALA A 82 -21.57 -10.74 -13.48
CA ALA A 82 -21.94 -12.13 -13.24
C ALA A 82 -23.03 -12.32 -12.17
N SER A 83 -23.01 -11.49 -11.11
CA SER A 83 -23.98 -11.53 -10.01
C SER A 83 -25.26 -10.74 -10.30
N ALA A 84 -25.25 -9.92 -11.36
CA ALA A 84 -26.27 -8.92 -11.65
C ALA A 84 -26.54 -7.94 -10.50
N LYS A 85 -25.54 -7.70 -9.63
CA LYS A 85 -25.61 -6.77 -8.50
C LYS A 85 -24.57 -5.67 -8.62
N SER A 86 -24.86 -4.52 -7.99
CA SER A 86 -23.88 -3.44 -7.89
C SER A 86 -22.76 -3.87 -6.94
N VAL A 87 -21.52 -3.65 -7.35
CA VAL A 87 -20.32 -3.97 -6.54
C VAL A 87 -19.53 -2.69 -6.37
N ARG A 88 -18.83 -2.53 -5.25
CA ARG A 88 -17.85 -1.45 -5.07
C ARG A 88 -16.51 -1.98 -4.60
N LEU A 89 -15.44 -1.40 -5.12
CA LEU A 89 -14.10 -1.53 -4.56
C LEU A 89 -13.95 -0.47 -3.46
N VAL A 90 -13.70 -0.92 -2.25
CA VAL A 90 -13.36 -0.05 -1.13
C VAL A 90 -11.85 0.08 -1.05
N MET A 91 -11.38 1.32 -0.97
CA MET A 91 -10.00 1.67 -0.73
C MET A 91 -9.96 2.43 0.59
N ASP A 92 -9.32 1.85 1.59
CA ASP A 92 -9.11 2.51 2.87
C ASP A 92 -7.73 3.16 2.85
N LEU A 93 -7.71 4.49 2.70
CA LEU A 93 -6.51 5.31 2.63
C LEU A 93 -5.87 5.46 4.01
N ASP A 94 -6.55 5.14 5.10
CA ASP A 94 -5.95 5.20 6.43
C ASP A 94 -5.25 3.87 6.74
N GLU A 95 -5.93 2.75 6.52
CA GLU A 95 -5.40 1.41 6.76
C GLU A 95 -4.52 0.86 5.63
N GLN A 96 -4.57 1.48 4.44
CA GLN A 96 -3.86 1.02 3.24
C GLN A 96 -4.31 -0.39 2.83
N THR A 97 -5.62 -0.60 2.80
CA THR A 97 -6.25 -1.87 2.45
C THR A 97 -7.30 -1.70 1.36
N ILE A 98 -7.56 -2.78 0.63
CA ILE A 98 -8.60 -2.86 -0.40
C ILE A 98 -9.46 -4.11 -0.24
N TRP A 99 -10.75 -4.00 -0.55
CA TRP A 99 -11.67 -5.14 -0.63
C TRP A 99 -12.88 -4.81 -1.52
N LEU A 100 -13.64 -5.83 -1.88
CA LEU A 100 -14.86 -5.68 -2.67
C LEU A 100 -16.09 -5.84 -1.77
N GLU A 101 -17.13 -5.07 -2.05
CA GLU A 101 -18.42 -5.18 -1.40
C GLU A 101 -19.54 -5.26 -2.44
N GLU A 102 -20.58 -6.01 -2.14
CA GLU A 102 -21.77 -6.18 -2.97
C GLU A 102 -22.96 -5.47 -2.33
N ALA A 103 -23.76 -4.80 -3.15
CA ALA A 103 -24.99 -4.15 -2.74
C ALA A 103 -26.15 -5.14 -2.55
N ASP A 104 -27.00 -4.88 -1.57
CA ASP A 104 -28.27 -5.60 -1.40
C ASP A 104 -29.37 -5.13 -2.39
N LYS A 105 -29.24 -3.92 -2.93
CA LYS A 105 -30.18 -3.26 -3.85
C LYS A 105 -29.45 -2.60 -5.02
N PRO A 106 -30.14 -2.32 -6.14
CA PRO A 106 -29.56 -1.53 -7.22
C PRO A 106 -29.06 -0.18 -6.73
N MET A 107 -27.83 0.19 -7.12
CA MET A 107 -27.20 1.46 -6.75
C MET A 107 -27.07 2.35 -7.99
N LEU A 108 -27.46 3.62 -7.87
CA LEU A 108 -27.14 4.66 -8.85
C LEU A 108 -26.32 5.73 -8.14
N VAL A 109 -25.15 6.04 -8.69
CA VAL A 109 -24.27 7.09 -8.17
C VAL A 109 -24.66 8.40 -8.82
N GLN A 110 -24.83 9.45 -8.02
CA GLN A 110 -25.06 10.79 -8.55
C GLN A 110 -23.75 11.58 -8.59
N SER A 111 -23.43 12.12 -9.76
CA SER A 111 -22.30 13.03 -9.92
C SER A 111 -22.54 14.27 -9.06
N LYS A 112 -21.60 14.59 -8.16
CA LYS A 112 -21.69 15.71 -7.19
C LYS A 112 -22.61 15.47 -6.00
N ASP A 113 -22.90 14.21 -5.66
CA ASP A 113 -23.46 13.91 -4.34
C ASP A 113 -22.46 14.38 -3.25
N THR A 114 -22.97 15.07 -2.24
CA THR A 114 -22.19 15.51 -1.08
C THR A 114 -21.98 14.38 -0.07
N SER A 115 -22.68 13.25 -0.25
CA SER A 115 -22.46 12.03 0.52
C SER A 115 -21.09 11.42 0.19
N PRO A 116 -20.23 11.15 1.19
CA PRO A 116 -18.97 10.46 0.99
C PRO A 116 -19.11 9.04 0.40
N ALA A 117 -20.32 8.46 0.40
CA ALA A 117 -20.58 7.15 -0.18
C ALA A 117 -21.26 7.23 -1.57
N GLY A 118 -21.38 8.41 -2.18
CA GLY A 118 -21.95 8.57 -3.53
C GLY A 118 -23.42 8.14 -3.66
N GLY A 119 -24.16 8.16 -2.54
CA GLY A 119 -25.58 7.77 -2.46
C GLY A 119 -25.86 6.45 -1.74
N ALA A 120 -24.82 5.68 -1.37
CA ALA A 120 -24.95 4.43 -0.62
C ALA A 120 -25.08 4.66 0.90
N GLU A 121 -25.44 3.60 1.63
CA GLU A 121 -25.37 3.64 3.10
C GLU A 121 -23.93 3.90 3.58
N ALA A 122 -23.82 4.79 4.55
CA ALA A 122 -22.56 5.13 5.20
C ALA A 122 -22.02 3.93 6.00
N ALA A 123 -20.80 3.51 5.70
CA ALA A 123 -20.17 2.36 6.33
C ALA A 123 -19.34 2.74 7.57
N THR A 124 -18.85 3.98 7.65
CA THR A 124 -18.08 4.47 8.81
C THR A 124 -18.86 5.50 9.64
N VAL A 125 -18.46 5.69 10.90
CA VAL A 125 -19.08 6.67 11.80
C VAL A 125 -18.99 8.10 11.24
N VAL A 126 -17.87 8.43 10.59
CA VAL A 126 -17.65 9.73 9.95
C VAL A 126 -18.60 9.91 8.76
N GLU A 127 -18.77 8.87 7.94
CA GLU A 127 -19.72 8.88 6.83
C GLU A 127 -21.17 8.94 7.33
N GLN A 128 -21.49 8.29 8.46
CA GLN A 128 -22.83 8.30 9.04
C GLN A 128 -23.19 9.69 9.56
N GLN A 129 -22.23 10.39 10.17
CA GLN A 129 -22.40 11.79 10.58
C GLN A 129 -22.60 12.71 9.37
N ALA A 130 -21.77 12.56 8.34
CA ALA A 130 -21.93 13.33 7.10
C ALA A 130 -23.29 13.07 6.43
N ALA A 131 -23.72 11.81 6.34
CA ALA A 131 -25.03 11.44 5.80
C ALA A 131 -26.18 12.01 6.62
N ALA A 132 -26.09 11.98 7.95
CA ALA A 132 -27.10 12.54 8.85
C ALA A 132 -27.20 14.06 8.73
N ASP A 133 -26.07 14.75 8.55
CA ASP A 133 -26.05 16.20 8.35
C ASP A 133 -26.66 16.57 6.98
N THR A 134 -26.37 15.81 5.93
CA THR A 134 -27.01 15.98 4.61
C THR A 134 -28.52 15.68 4.66
N GLU A 135 -28.93 14.62 5.36
CA GLU A 135 -30.35 14.26 5.52
C GLU A 135 -31.16 15.32 6.27
N ARG A 136 -30.56 16.04 7.22
CA ARG A 136 -31.21 17.18 7.90
C ARG A 136 -31.50 18.35 6.95
N ILE A 137 -30.69 18.51 5.90
CA ILE A 137 -30.81 19.61 4.93
C ILE A 137 -31.87 19.29 3.88
N VAL A 138 -32.00 18.03 3.46
CA VAL A 138 -32.93 17.61 2.40
C VAL A 138 -34.29 17.20 3.00
N LYS A 139 -35.27 18.13 2.97
CA LYS A 139 -36.67 17.81 3.31
C LYS A 139 -37.34 17.02 2.17
N GLY A 140 -37.51 15.71 2.33
CA GLY A 140 -38.24 14.87 1.38
C GLY A 140 -38.39 13.41 1.83
N PRO A 141 -39.14 12.57 1.09
CA PRO A 141 -39.22 11.13 1.35
C PRO A 141 -37.82 10.50 1.26
N VAL A 142 -37.39 9.83 2.33
CA VAL A 142 -36.08 9.17 2.38
C VAL A 142 -36.13 7.93 1.49
N VAL A 143 -35.43 7.97 0.35
CA VAL A 143 -35.25 6.80 -0.50
C VAL A 143 -34.35 5.81 0.25
N PRO A 144 -34.76 4.54 0.41
CA PRO A 144 -33.91 3.54 1.06
C PRO A 144 -32.58 3.40 0.32
N LYS A 145 -31.47 3.70 1.01
CA LYS A 145 -30.13 3.58 0.46
C LYS A 145 -29.73 2.10 0.33
N PRO A 146 -28.90 1.73 -0.66
CA PRO A 146 -28.34 0.39 -0.76
C PRO A 146 -27.28 0.16 0.31
N ALA A 147 -27.35 -0.99 0.97
CA ALA A 147 -26.37 -1.46 1.93
C ALA A 147 -25.35 -2.35 1.23
N PHE A 148 -24.08 -2.21 1.59
CA PHE A 148 -22.99 -2.97 0.99
C PHE A 148 -22.38 -3.95 1.99
N LYS A 149 -22.07 -5.16 1.53
CA LYS A 149 -21.47 -6.22 2.34
C LYS A 149 -20.20 -6.72 1.68
N ALA A 150 -19.14 -6.88 2.48
CA ALA A 150 -17.89 -7.46 2.01
C ALA A 150 -18.12 -8.83 1.38
N ILE A 151 -17.57 -9.01 0.18
CA ILE A 151 -17.55 -10.29 -0.52
C ILE A 151 -16.12 -10.83 -0.50
N GLU A 152 -15.98 -12.15 -0.44
CA GLU A 152 -14.70 -12.80 -0.73
C GLU A 152 -14.62 -12.95 -2.26
N PRO A 153 -13.88 -12.08 -2.97
CA PRO A 153 -13.81 -12.21 -4.41
C PRO A 153 -13.11 -13.51 -4.79
N LEU A 154 -13.73 -14.23 -5.72
CA LEU A 154 -13.11 -15.28 -6.50
C LEU A 154 -11.88 -14.67 -7.24
N GLY A 155 -10.68 -14.79 -6.67
CA GLY A 155 -9.44 -14.51 -7.41
C GLY A 155 -8.71 -13.18 -7.16
N VAL A 156 -9.08 -12.34 -6.18
CA VAL A 156 -8.09 -11.39 -5.63
C VAL A 156 -7.16 -12.22 -4.76
N ALA A 157 -6.13 -12.82 -5.38
CA ALA A 157 -5.20 -13.74 -4.75
C ALA A 157 -4.63 -13.13 -3.45
N THR A 158 -5.27 -13.45 -2.34
CA THR A 158 -4.70 -13.38 -1.01
C THR A 158 -4.03 -14.73 -0.84
N SER A 159 -2.77 -14.72 -0.43
CA SER A 159 -2.10 -15.92 0.05
C SER A 159 -3.06 -16.64 1.00
N ALA A 160 -3.30 -17.92 0.71
CA ALA A 160 -4.36 -18.85 1.13
C ALA A 160 -4.73 -18.96 2.64
N LYS A 161 -4.61 -17.92 3.49
CA LYS A 161 -4.80 -18.02 4.95
C LYS A 161 -5.43 -16.83 5.66
N LYS A 162 -5.73 -15.69 5.01
CA LYS A 162 -6.41 -14.56 5.69
C LYS A 162 -7.63 -14.09 4.92
N LYS A 163 -8.79 -14.26 5.55
CA LYS A 163 -10.05 -13.61 5.19
C LYS A 163 -9.99 -12.13 5.59
N GLY A 164 -10.55 -11.25 4.78
CA GLY A 164 -10.68 -9.82 5.08
C GLY A 164 -9.93 -8.87 4.13
N PRO A 165 -9.84 -7.57 4.48
CA PRO A 165 -9.19 -6.55 3.66
C PRO A 165 -7.76 -6.90 3.25
N LYS A 166 -7.42 -6.71 1.98
CA LYS A 166 -6.09 -6.97 1.44
C LYS A 166 -5.21 -5.72 1.63
N PRO A 167 -4.12 -5.76 2.41
CA PRO A 167 -3.21 -4.63 2.52
C PRO A 167 -2.42 -4.42 1.23
N LEU A 168 -2.04 -3.17 0.97
CA LEU A 168 -1.06 -2.83 -0.06
C LEU A 168 0.32 -3.41 0.29
N ASP A 169 1.22 -3.46 -0.70
CA ASP A 169 2.58 -3.91 -0.46
C ASP A 169 3.31 -3.01 0.54
N ARG A 170 4.26 -3.61 1.27
CA ARG A 170 5.03 -2.90 2.29
C ARG A 170 5.75 -1.68 1.73
N GLY A 171 5.47 -0.54 2.35
CA GLY A 171 6.10 0.74 2.02
C GLY A 171 5.46 1.44 0.83
N ILE A 172 4.26 0.99 0.39
CA ILE A 172 3.44 1.67 -0.60
C ILE A 172 2.19 2.22 0.10
N ALA A 173 1.77 3.41 -0.30
CA ALA A 173 0.55 4.03 0.20
C ALA A 173 -0.25 4.68 -0.94
N PHE A 174 -1.54 4.89 -0.70
CA PHE A 174 -2.39 5.78 -1.50
C PHE A 174 -1.97 7.23 -1.29
N ARG A 175 -1.67 7.92 -2.38
CA ARG A 175 -1.44 9.37 -2.41
C ARG A 175 -2.77 10.11 -2.46
N MET A 176 -3.62 9.72 -3.40
CA MET A 176 -4.99 10.18 -3.53
C MET A 176 -5.81 9.20 -4.36
N VAL A 177 -7.12 9.25 -4.19
CA VAL A 177 -8.11 8.57 -5.02
C VAL A 177 -9.15 9.59 -5.44
N GLN A 178 -9.46 9.66 -6.72
CA GLN A 178 -10.56 10.46 -7.22
C GLN A 178 -11.38 9.66 -8.21
N THR A 179 -12.69 9.60 -7.98
CA THR A 179 -13.67 9.00 -8.89
C THR A 179 -14.54 10.08 -9.53
N SER A 180 -15.34 9.69 -10.52
CA SER A 180 -16.25 10.60 -11.21
C SER A 180 -17.30 11.26 -10.30
N HIS A 181 -17.64 10.64 -9.17
CA HIS A 181 -18.61 11.22 -8.22
C HIS A 181 -17.97 12.14 -7.20
N ASP A 182 -16.66 12.02 -6.97
CA ASP A 182 -15.94 12.86 -6.03
C ASP A 182 -15.79 14.29 -6.58
N ALA A 183 -16.16 15.29 -5.78
CA ALA A 183 -15.92 16.68 -6.10
C ALA A 183 -14.43 17.04 -6.05
N GLU A 184 -13.71 16.48 -5.08
CA GLU A 184 -12.28 16.68 -4.84
C GLU A 184 -11.57 15.33 -4.62
N PRO A 185 -10.27 15.22 -4.94
CA PRO A 185 -9.50 14.01 -4.64
C PRO A 185 -9.50 13.69 -3.14
N ARG A 186 -9.73 12.43 -2.81
CA ARG A 186 -9.61 11.93 -1.43
C ARG A 186 -8.18 11.57 -1.11
N THR A 187 -7.70 12.02 0.04
CA THR A 187 -6.35 11.73 0.54
C THR A 187 -6.35 10.94 1.85
N GLN A 188 -7.52 10.77 2.47
CA GLN A 188 -7.72 10.10 3.75
C GLN A 188 -9.07 9.40 3.80
N GLY A 189 -9.29 8.53 4.78
CA GLY A 189 -10.53 7.80 4.95
C GLY A 189 -10.77 6.79 3.85
N ARG A 190 -12.05 6.58 3.48
CA ARG A 190 -12.43 5.61 2.45
C ARG A 190 -12.79 6.29 1.14
N ALA A 191 -12.36 5.67 0.05
CA ALA A 191 -12.79 5.97 -1.31
C ALA A 191 -13.47 4.72 -1.90
N TYR A 192 -14.46 4.96 -2.76
CA TYR A 192 -15.27 3.91 -3.36
C TYR A 192 -15.22 4.02 -4.88
N LEU A 193 -15.07 2.88 -5.57
CA LEU A 193 -15.20 2.78 -7.01
C LEU A 193 -16.34 1.80 -7.32
N TYR A 194 -17.41 2.30 -7.95
CA TYR A 194 -18.61 1.52 -8.23
C TYR A 194 -18.56 0.78 -9.58
N PHE A 195 -19.10 -0.44 -9.59
CA PHE A 195 -19.30 -1.32 -10.75
C PHE A 195 -20.77 -1.71 -10.84
N TRP A 196 -21.32 -1.63 -12.05
CA TRP A 196 -22.73 -1.91 -12.32
C TRP A 196 -22.95 -3.19 -13.14
N PRO A 197 -24.09 -3.88 -12.92
CA PRO A 197 -24.46 -5.10 -13.66
C PRO A 197 -24.41 -4.97 -15.18
N GLY A 198 -24.67 -3.77 -15.70
CA GLY A 198 -24.69 -3.47 -17.13
C GLY A 198 -23.31 -3.44 -17.80
N GLY A 199 -22.23 -3.82 -17.10
CA GLY A 199 -20.88 -3.74 -17.62
C GLY A 199 -20.38 -2.30 -17.68
N GLN A 200 -20.68 -1.51 -16.66
CA GLN A 200 -20.19 -0.15 -16.52
C GLN A 200 -19.46 -0.01 -15.19
N THR A 201 -18.55 0.95 -15.11
CA THR A 201 -17.83 1.34 -13.90
C THR A 201 -17.68 2.84 -13.86
N GLU A 202 -17.36 3.40 -12.71
CA GLU A 202 -16.95 4.79 -12.67
C GLU A 202 -15.59 4.99 -13.31
N ARG A 203 -15.35 6.21 -13.79
CA ARG A 203 -14.01 6.65 -14.10
C ARG A 203 -13.28 6.96 -12.79
N ALA A 204 -12.05 6.51 -12.67
CA ALA A 204 -11.25 6.75 -11.48
C ALA A 204 -9.77 6.95 -11.80
N VAL A 205 -9.11 7.71 -10.93
CA VAL A 205 -7.67 7.89 -10.85
C VAL A 205 -7.26 7.53 -9.44
N ILE A 206 -6.35 6.57 -9.33
CA ILE A 206 -5.84 6.06 -8.05
C ILE A 206 -4.33 6.21 -8.06
N GLN A 207 -3.80 7.12 -7.26
CA GLN A 207 -2.38 7.41 -7.19
C GLN A 207 -1.74 6.66 -6.02
N LEU A 208 -0.65 5.95 -6.30
CA LEU A 208 0.16 5.22 -5.33
C LEU A 208 1.56 5.82 -5.27
N PHE A 209 2.15 5.82 -4.08
CA PHE A 209 3.51 6.33 -3.87
C PHE A 209 4.25 5.54 -2.79
N PRO A 210 5.60 5.52 -2.78
CA PRO A 210 6.39 4.94 -1.72
C PRO A 210 6.24 5.75 -0.44
N CYS A 211 5.75 5.10 0.61
CA CYS A 211 5.75 5.65 1.96
C CYS A 211 5.96 4.53 2.98
N GLY A 212 7.07 4.59 3.71
CA GLY A 212 7.39 3.64 4.78
C GLY A 212 6.72 3.94 6.12
N VAL A 213 5.94 5.03 6.20
CA VAL A 213 5.30 5.50 7.43
C VAL A 213 3.95 4.81 7.62
N LYS A 214 3.76 4.21 8.80
CA LYS A 214 2.52 3.52 9.14
C LYS A 214 1.42 4.48 9.59
N ALA A 215 1.75 5.43 10.46
CA ALA A 215 0.82 6.39 11.04
C ALA A 215 0.25 7.32 9.95
N PRO A 216 -1.08 7.35 9.72
CA PRO A 216 -1.70 8.17 8.68
C PRO A 216 -1.32 9.66 8.75
N GLU A 217 -1.31 10.24 9.96
CA GLU A 217 -0.98 11.65 10.24
C GLU A 217 0.42 12.06 9.77
N ASP A 218 1.32 11.09 9.69
CA ASP A 218 2.72 11.29 9.36
C ASP A 218 3.02 11.06 7.87
N ARG A 219 2.06 10.58 7.08
CA ARG A 219 2.27 10.23 5.66
C ARG A 219 2.53 11.43 4.77
N ALA A 220 2.09 12.62 5.18
CA ALA A 220 2.44 13.87 4.51
C ALA A 220 3.96 14.04 4.36
N ARG A 221 4.77 13.48 5.27
CA ARG A 221 6.24 13.51 5.20
C ARG A 221 6.82 12.67 4.05
N CYS A 222 6.08 11.69 3.56
CA CYS A 222 6.49 10.86 2.44
C CYS A 222 6.17 11.49 1.08
N VAL A 223 5.25 12.45 1.04
CA VAL A 223 4.76 13.03 -0.21
C VAL A 223 5.88 13.88 -0.81
N ARG A 224 6.50 13.35 -1.86
CA ARG A 224 7.46 14.06 -2.71
C ARG A 224 6.74 14.66 -3.91
N ASP A 225 7.41 15.51 -4.68
CA ASP A 225 6.91 16.28 -5.86
C ASP A 225 6.44 15.41 -7.05
N GLY A 226 5.67 14.35 -6.81
CA GLY A 226 5.07 13.47 -7.83
C GLY A 226 6.04 12.49 -8.48
N ALA A 227 7.36 12.68 -8.36
CA ALA A 227 8.38 11.90 -9.05
C ALA A 227 8.30 10.38 -8.82
N ASP A 228 7.94 9.97 -7.60
CA ASP A 228 7.80 8.56 -7.22
C ASP A 228 6.32 8.16 -7.14
N THR A 229 5.48 8.59 -8.09
CA THR A 229 4.04 8.23 -8.12
C THR A 229 3.75 7.33 -9.30
N ILE A 230 2.86 6.36 -9.12
CA ILE A 230 2.19 5.68 -10.22
C ILE A 230 0.70 5.96 -10.15
N THR A 231 0.06 6.07 -11.29
CA THR A 231 -1.37 6.31 -11.41
C THR A 231 -2.05 5.11 -12.06
N VAL A 232 -3.08 4.58 -11.40
CA VAL A 232 -3.98 3.58 -11.94
C VAL A 232 -5.24 4.30 -12.41
N GLU A 233 -5.43 4.37 -13.72
CA GLU A 233 -6.58 5.00 -14.37
C GLU A 233 -7.59 3.94 -14.80
N VAL A 234 -8.87 4.20 -14.51
CA VAL A 234 -9.99 3.30 -14.80
C VAL A 234 -10.94 3.95 -15.79
N SER A 235 -11.20 3.27 -16.90
CA SER A 235 -12.14 3.70 -17.93
C SER A 235 -13.59 3.32 -17.59
N PRO A 236 -14.57 4.23 -17.74
CA PRO A 236 -15.94 4.06 -17.23
C PRO A 236 -16.78 2.99 -17.96
N LEU A 237 -16.50 2.68 -19.23
CA LEU A 237 -17.36 1.78 -20.02
C LEU A 237 -16.87 0.34 -20.11
N THR A 238 -15.58 0.11 -19.88
CA THR A 238 -14.95 -1.18 -20.17
C THR A 238 -14.32 -1.81 -18.93
N GLY A 239 -14.21 -1.05 -17.84
CA GLY A 239 -13.39 -1.44 -16.69
C GLY A 239 -11.92 -1.62 -17.06
N LYS A 240 -11.48 -1.08 -18.21
CA LYS A 240 -10.09 -1.11 -18.63
C LYS A 240 -9.27 -0.29 -17.64
N VAL A 241 -8.13 -0.86 -17.25
CA VAL A 241 -7.22 -0.25 -16.31
C VAL A 241 -5.90 0.01 -16.99
N THR A 242 -5.42 1.25 -16.92
CA THR A 242 -4.12 1.66 -17.43
C THR A 242 -3.24 2.12 -16.27
N VAL A 243 -2.03 1.58 -16.18
CA VAL A 243 -1.04 2.02 -15.18
C VAL A 243 -0.09 3.00 -15.86
N LYS A 244 -0.04 4.23 -15.36
CA LYS A 244 0.83 5.31 -15.85
C LYS A 244 1.89 5.62 -14.79
N ASP A 245 3.11 5.91 -15.25
CA ASP A 245 4.14 6.48 -14.38
C ASP A 245 3.85 7.98 -14.17
N GLY A 246 4.09 8.48 -12.97
CA GLY A 246 3.80 9.85 -12.56
C GLY A 246 2.40 10.07 -11.98
N ALA A 247 2.20 11.25 -11.40
CA ALA A 247 0.90 11.72 -10.96
C ALA A 247 0.10 12.23 -12.17
N VAL A 248 -1.07 11.64 -12.40
CA VAL A 248 -2.00 12.05 -13.46
C VAL A 248 -3.32 12.42 -12.80
N ASP A 249 -3.86 13.59 -13.13
CA ASP A 249 -5.17 14.03 -12.63
C ASP A 249 -6.32 13.32 -13.33
N LEU A 250 -7.49 13.29 -12.70
CA LEU A 250 -8.70 12.75 -13.34
C LEU A 250 -9.01 13.54 -14.62
N PRO A 251 -9.00 12.88 -15.81
CA PRO A 251 -9.32 13.57 -17.05
C PRO A 251 -10.72 14.17 -16.97
N LYS A 252 -10.93 15.34 -17.59
CA LYS A 252 -12.28 15.92 -17.70
C LYS A 252 -13.21 14.93 -18.41
N ALA A 253 -14.50 14.96 -18.07
CA ALA A 253 -15.48 14.16 -18.81
C ALA A 253 -15.39 14.56 -20.30
N PRO A 254 -15.28 13.58 -21.22
CA PRO A 254 -15.30 13.88 -22.64
C PRO A 254 -16.58 14.66 -22.96
N GLY A 255 -16.43 15.75 -23.72
CA GLY A 255 -17.54 16.62 -24.12
C GLY A 255 -18.32 16.10 -25.31
N SER A 256 -17.77 15.13 -26.05
CA SER A 256 -18.39 14.49 -27.22
C SER A 256 -18.18 12.97 -27.24
N ASP A 257 -18.97 12.29 -28.08
CA ASP A 257 -18.90 10.84 -28.28
C ASP A 257 -17.56 10.40 -28.90
N GLU A 258 -16.93 11.25 -29.73
CA GLU A 258 -15.60 11.00 -30.30
C GLU A 258 -14.51 11.02 -29.22
N GLU A 259 -14.59 11.94 -28.26
CA GLU A 259 -13.66 12.00 -27.12
C GLU A 259 -13.89 10.87 -26.12
N ALA A 260 -15.11 10.30 -26.07
CA ALA A 260 -15.44 9.13 -25.27
C ALA A 260 -15.01 7.80 -25.93
N SER A 261 -14.71 7.83 -27.23
CA SER A 261 -14.28 6.66 -28.00
C SER A 261 -12.78 6.41 -27.83
N GLU A 262 -12.41 5.30 -27.18
CA GLU A 262 -11.01 4.88 -27.01
C GLU A 262 -10.38 4.25 -28.27
N ARG A 263 -11.08 4.27 -29.40
CA ARG A 263 -10.57 3.71 -30.66
C ARG A 263 -9.56 4.70 -31.24
N GLN A 264 -8.27 4.38 -31.16
CA GLN A 264 -7.29 5.05 -32.02
C GLN A 264 -7.64 4.67 -33.46
N ASP A 265 -8.17 5.61 -34.21
CA ASP A 265 -8.40 5.45 -35.64
C ASP A 265 -7.01 5.40 -36.31
N THR A 266 -6.44 4.20 -36.41
CA THR A 266 -5.25 3.97 -37.22
C THR A 266 -5.71 4.05 -38.67
N GLY A 267 -5.87 5.28 -39.15
CA GLY A 267 -6.27 5.56 -40.51
C GLY A 267 -5.37 4.79 -41.46
N SER A 268 -5.94 3.80 -42.13
CA SER A 268 -5.43 3.37 -43.43
C SER A 268 -5.69 4.54 -44.37
N SER A 269 -4.72 5.44 -44.49
CA SER A 269 -4.70 6.36 -45.62
C SER A 269 -4.51 5.53 -46.89
N PRO A 270 -5.32 5.76 -47.95
CA PRO A 270 -5.21 5.06 -49.22
C PRO A 270 -3.89 5.33 -49.95
#